data_AF-A0A0N5D2Z9-F1
#
_entry.id   AF-A0A0N5D2Z9-F1
#
_cell.length_a   1.000
_cell.length_b   1.000
_cell.length_c   1.000
_cell.angle_alpha   90.00
_cell.angle_beta   90.00
_cell.angle_gamma   90.00
#
_symmetry.space_group_name_H-M   'P 1'
#
loop_
_entity.id
_entity.type
_entity.pdbx_description
1 polymer ?
#
loop_
_entity_poly.entity_id
_entity_poly.type
_entity_poly.pdbx_seq_one_letter_code
_entity_poly.pdbx_strand_id
1 'polypeptide(L)'
;MLSDSLVNDIELFANHAEQLRRCLDPSENVKDELDGDTMCVSVHSALSMVSQTVRDLLVRYPAFKTTHVLLPASQLIHSVKELNFDNSNVDASRTFACLEKLEAAVGNTLKQSL
;
A
#
# COMPACT_ATOMS: atom_id res chain seq x y z
N MET A 1 -4.78 22.28 13.64
CA MET A 1 -3.35 22.32 13.27
C MET A 1 -2.88 20.89 13.25
N LEU A 2 -2.64 20.31 12.06
CA LEU A 2 -1.99 19.00 11.98
C LEU A 2 -0.58 19.14 12.55
N SER A 3 -0.13 18.17 13.34
CA SER A 3 1.26 18.15 13.76
C SER A 3 2.14 17.83 12.55
N ASP A 4 3.30 18.48 12.41
CA ASP A 4 4.26 18.21 11.32
C ASP A 4 4.63 16.73 11.24
N SER A 5 4.63 16.02 12.38
CA SER A 5 4.82 14.57 12.45
C SER A 5 3.75 13.76 11.71
N LEU A 6 2.49 14.20 11.78
CA LEU A 6 1.38 13.51 11.12
C LEU A 6 1.46 13.71 9.61
N VAL A 7 1.80 14.93 9.17
CA VAL A 7 2.01 15.21 7.74
C VAL A 7 3.13 14.33 7.19
N ASN A 8 4.28 14.28 7.89
CA ASN A 8 5.41 13.43 7.49
C ASN A 8 5.04 11.94 7.46
N ASP A 9 4.31 11.43 8.45
CA ASP A 9 3.91 10.01 8.49
C ASP A 9 2.92 9.67 7.34
N ILE A 10 2.07 10.62 6.94
CA ILE A 10 1.15 10.47 5.79
C ILE A 10 1.90 10.52 4.46
N GLU A 11 2.85 11.44 4.31
CA GLU A 11 3.72 11.50 3.12
C GLU A 11 4.54 10.22 2.96
N LEU A 12 5.06 9.68 4.07
CA LEU A 12 5.80 8.42 4.07
C LEU A 12 4.90 7.25 3.66
N PHE A 13 3.66 7.19 4.17
CA PHE A 13 2.66 6.22 3.72
C PHE A 13 2.40 6.33 2.21
N ALA A 14 2.15 7.55 1.71
CA ALA A 14 1.85 7.78 0.29
C ALA A 14 3.02 7.38 -0.62
N ASN A 15 4.26 7.67 -0.21
CA ASN A 15 5.45 7.29 -0.98
C ASN A 15 5.59 5.76 -1.09
N HIS A 16 5.37 5.02 0.00
CA HIS A 16 5.41 3.56 -0.04
C HIS A 16 4.23 2.94 -0.80
N ALA A 17 3.04 3.57 -0.75
CA ALA A 17 1.89 3.16 -1.55
C ALA A 17 2.21 3.30 -3.05
N GLU A 18 2.76 4.43 -3.46
CA GLU A 18 3.22 4.67 -4.83
C GLU A 18 4.31 3.67 -5.24
N GLN A 19 5.26 3.36 -4.37
CA GLN A 19 6.27 2.34 -4.65
C GLN A 19 5.66 0.95 -4.88
N LEU A 20 4.69 0.55 -4.06
CA LEU A 20 3.95 -0.70 -4.27
C LEU A 20 3.20 -0.68 -5.60
N ARG A 21 2.59 0.45 -5.97
CA ARG A 21 1.89 0.63 -7.25
C ARG A 21 2.85 0.39 -8.43
N ARG A 22 4.06 0.94 -8.38
CA ARG A 22 5.09 0.76 -9.43
C ARG A 22 5.58 -0.68 -9.52
N CYS A 23 5.81 -1.35 -8.39
CA CYS A 23 6.18 -2.77 -8.39
C CYS A 23 5.11 -3.66 -9.05
N LEU A 24 3.85 -3.23 -9.02
CA LEU A 24 2.73 -3.94 -9.62
C LEU A 24 2.44 -3.50 -11.06
N ASP A 25 3.02 -2.39 -11.53
CA ASP A 25 2.75 -1.83 -12.85
C ASP A 25 3.56 -2.60 -13.91
N PRO A 26 2.90 -3.32 -14.84
CA PRO A 26 3.57 -4.06 -15.90
C PRO A 26 4.27 -3.16 -16.93
N SER A 27 4.03 -1.84 -16.93
CA SER A 27 4.70 -0.88 -17.83
C SER A 27 6.00 -0.31 -17.24
N GLU A 28 6.12 -0.26 -15.91
CA GLU A 28 7.33 0.17 -15.20
C GLU A 28 8.29 -1.01 -14.95
N ASN A 29 7.74 -2.23 -14.87
CA ASN A 29 8.53 -3.45 -14.90
C ASN A 29 8.93 -3.76 -16.35
N VAL A 30 10.16 -3.42 -16.75
CA VAL A 30 10.74 -3.85 -18.03
C VAL A 30 10.71 -5.39 -18.07
N LYS A 31 9.70 -5.93 -18.74
CA LYS A 31 9.31 -7.36 -18.72
C LYS A 31 10.37 -8.31 -19.29
N ASP A 32 11.49 -7.79 -19.78
CA ASP A 32 12.54 -8.58 -20.42
C ASP A 32 13.65 -9.04 -19.46
N GLU A 33 13.72 -8.57 -18.21
CA GLU A 33 14.86 -8.91 -17.31
C GLU A 33 14.53 -9.26 -15.84
N LEU A 34 13.31 -9.06 -15.33
CA LEU A 34 12.95 -9.51 -13.98
C LEU A 34 12.24 -10.86 -14.00
N ASP A 35 12.92 -11.89 -13.49
CA ASP A 35 12.30 -13.17 -13.15
C ASP A 35 11.19 -12.97 -12.10
N GLY A 36 10.16 -13.83 -12.12
CA GLY A 36 8.97 -13.75 -11.26
C GLY A 36 9.31 -13.69 -9.77
N ASP A 37 10.41 -14.33 -9.36
CA ASP A 37 10.95 -14.28 -8.01
C ASP A 37 11.40 -12.86 -7.60
N THR A 38 12.00 -12.10 -8.51
CA THR A 38 12.47 -10.73 -8.23
C THR A 38 11.30 -9.76 -8.08
N MET A 39 10.26 -9.95 -8.89
CA MET A 39 9.00 -9.19 -8.78
C MET A 39 8.29 -9.51 -7.47
N CYS A 40 8.16 -10.80 -7.11
CA CYS A 40 7.57 -11.26 -5.86
C CYS A 40 8.24 -10.61 -4.64
N VAL A 41 9.58 -10.65 -4.58
CA VAL A 41 10.35 -10.03 -3.49
C VAL A 41 10.12 -8.51 -3.43
N SER A 42 10.11 -7.83 -4.58
CA SER A 42 9.92 -6.38 -4.66
C SER A 42 8.53 -5.97 -4.17
N VAL A 43 7.48 -6.67 -4.62
CA VAL A 43 6.09 -6.43 -4.19
C VAL A 43 5.91 -6.70 -2.70
N HIS A 44 6.46 -7.80 -2.17
CA HIS A 44 6.38 -8.11 -0.74
C HIS A 44 7.16 -7.13 0.14
N SER A 45 8.30 -6.65 -0.33
CA SER A 45 9.08 -5.60 0.33
C SER A 45 8.30 -4.28 0.39
N ALA A 46 7.74 -3.84 -0.75
CA ALA A 46 6.92 -2.64 -0.82
C ALA A 46 5.66 -2.73 0.06
N LEU A 47 4.96 -3.87 0.04
CA LEU A 47 3.82 -4.13 0.92
C LEU A 47 4.20 -4.05 2.40
N SER A 48 5.38 -4.57 2.77
CA SER A 48 5.85 -4.55 4.16
C SER A 48 6.05 -3.10 4.64
N MET A 49 6.58 -2.23 3.78
CA MET A 49 6.73 -0.80 4.08
C MET A 49 5.38 -0.09 4.22
N VAL A 50 4.42 -0.35 3.31
CA VAL A 50 3.04 0.17 3.44
C VAL A 50 2.39 -0.33 4.73
N SER A 51 2.54 -1.61 5.05
CA SER A 51 1.98 -2.19 6.27
C SER A 51 2.59 -1.60 7.54
N GLN A 52 3.89 -1.28 7.50
CA GLN A 52 4.58 -0.64 8.61
C GLN A 52 4.08 0.80 8.81
N THR A 53 3.96 1.60 7.76
CA THR A 53 3.47 2.98 7.89
C THR A 53 2.01 3.04 8.33
N VAL A 54 1.15 2.15 7.82
CA VAL A 54 -0.23 2.02 8.32
C VAL A 54 -0.23 1.66 9.80
N ARG A 55 0.59 0.69 10.22
CA ARG A 55 0.70 0.32 11.63
C ARG A 55 1.14 1.50 12.50
N ASP A 56 2.13 2.25 12.04
CA ASP A 56 2.64 3.43 12.75
C ASP A 56 1.55 4.51 12.87
N LEU A 57 0.80 4.76 11.80
CA LEU A 57 -0.35 5.67 11.83
C LEU A 57 -1.39 5.22 12.85
N LEU A 58 -1.73 3.92 12.87
CA LEU A 58 -2.68 3.35 13.83
C LEU A 58 -2.18 3.46 15.28
N VAL A 59 -0.90 3.25 15.53
CA VAL A 59 -0.32 3.29 16.89
C VAL A 59 -0.25 4.73 17.41
N ARG A 60 0.25 5.65 16.58
CA ARG A 60 0.50 7.05 16.96
C ARG A 60 -0.77 7.89 16.96
N TYR A 61 -1.74 7.58 16.10
CA TYR A 61 -2.92 8.40 15.87
C TYR A 61 -4.21 7.56 15.99
N PRO A 62 -4.90 7.59 17.14
CA PRO A 62 -6.13 6.84 17.36
C PRO A 62 -7.24 7.10 16.33
N ALA A 63 -7.26 8.29 15.73
CA ALA A 63 -8.22 8.66 14.67
C ALA A 63 -8.18 7.71 13.46
N PHE A 64 -7.05 7.05 13.19
CA PHE A 64 -6.90 6.11 12.07
C PHE A 64 -7.33 4.69 12.41
N LYS A 65 -7.62 4.36 13.68
CA LYS A 65 -8.12 3.04 14.11
C LYS A 65 -9.59 2.83 13.74
N THR A 66 -9.93 3.06 12.48
CA THR A 66 -11.27 2.88 11.95
C THR A 66 -11.36 1.60 11.13
N THR A 67 -12.54 1.01 11.06
CA THR A 67 -12.82 -0.12 10.15
C THR A 67 -12.53 0.25 8.70
N HIS A 68 -12.72 1.52 8.32
CA HIS A 68 -12.43 2.04 6.99
C HIS A 68 -10.95 2.03 6.62
N VAL A 69 -10.03 2.09 7.59
CA VAL A 69 -8.58 1.97 7.34
C VAL A 69 -8.11 0.52 7.55
N LEU A 70 -8.57 -0.14 8.61
CA LEU A 70 -8.16 -1.50 8.97
C LEU A 70 -8.57 -2.54 7.93
N LEU A 71 -9.78 -2.43 7.38
CA LEU A 71 -10.29 -3.40 6.42
C LEU A 71 -9.52 -3.36 5.09
N PRO A 72 -9.34 -2.20 4.42
CA PRO A 72 -8.50 -2.13 3.22
C PRO A 72 -7.05 -2.53 3.46
N ALA A 73 -6.47 -2.20 4.62
CA ALA A 73 -5.12 -2.63 4.97
C ALA A 73 -5.00 -4.16 5.03
N SER A 74 -5.96 -4.84 5.67
CA SER A 74 -6.01 -6.30 5.69
C SER A 74 -6.23 -6.88 4.28
N GLN A 75 -7.19 -6.32 3.53
CA GLN A 75 -7.50 -6.76 2.17
C GLN A 75 -6.31 -6.62 1.22
N LEU A 76 -5.50 -5.56 1.37
CA LEU A 76 -4.28 -5.34 0.60
C LEU A 76 -3.23 -6.43 0.86
N ILE A 77 -3.04 -6.83 2.13
CA ILE A 77 -2.13 -7.92 2.48
C ILE A 77 -2.61 -9.24 1.85
N HIS A 78 -3.90 -9.51 1.90
CA HIS A 78 -4.48 -10.72 1.31
C HIS A 78 -4.40 -10.72 -0.22
N SER A 79 -4.68 -9.59 -0.88
CA SER A 79 -4.63 -9.50 -2.34
C SER A 79 -3.22 -9.70 -2.88
N VAL A 80 -2.20 -9.15 -2.24
CA VAL A 80 -0.79 -9.39 -2.63
C VAL A 80 -0.41 -10.86 -2.49
N LYS A 81 -0.84 -11.54 -1.43
CA LYS A 81 -0.57 -12.98 -1.24
C LYS A 81 -1.22 -13.87 -2.29
N GLU A 82 -2.31 -13.39 -2.91
CA GLU A 82 -3.05 -14.10 -3.95
C GLU A 82 -2.53 -13.78 -5.36
N LEU A 83 -1.52 -12.91 -5.50
CA LEU A 83 -0.89 -12.66 -6.79
C LEU A 83 -0.13 -13.89 -7.27
N ASN A 84 -0.35 -14.24 -8.53
CA ASN A 84 0.37 -15.32 -9.19
C ASN A 84 1.58 -14.74 -9.92
N PHE A 85 2.74 -14.78 -9.27
CA PHE A 85 4.02 -14.31 -9.82
C PHE A 85 4.66 -15.30 -10.82
N ASP A 86 4.19 -16.54 -10.88
CA ASP A 86 4.65 -17.53 -11.86
C ASP A 86 4.11 -17.24 -13.27
N ASN A 87 3.08 -16.39 -13.36
CA ASN A 87 2.54 -15.91 -14.63
C ASN A 87 3.27 -14.65 -15.09
N SER A 88 3.68 -14.62 -16.35
CA SER A 88 4.28 -13.46 -17.02
C SER A 88 3.38 -12.22 -17.12
N ASN A 89 2.11 -12.34 -16.70
CA ASN A 89 1.18 -11.23 -16.60
C ASN A 89 0.41 -11.30 -15.27
N VAL A 90 1.02 -10.77 -14.22
CA VAL A 90 0.41 -10.68 -12.88
C VAL A 90 -0.84 -9.79 -12.94
N ASP A 91 -2.02 -10.34 -12.65
CA ASP A 91 -3.24 -9.56 -12.50
C ASP A 91 -3.28 -8.89 -11.12
N ALA A 92 -2.74 -7.67 -11.06
CA ALA A 92 -2.71 -6.86 -9.86
C ALA A 92 -3.98 -6.00 -9.65
N SER A 93 -5.03 -6.17 -10.47
CA SER A 93 -6.23 -5.31 -10.46
C SER A 93 -6.87 -5.23 -9.08
N ARG A 94 -6.98 -6.37 -8.38
CA ARG A 94 -7.52 -6.42 -7.02
C ARG A 94 -6.62 -5.70 -6.02
N THR A 95 -5.31 -5.82 -6.18
CA THR A 95 -4.32 -5.17 -5.32
C THR A 95 -4.38 -3.66 -5.47
N PHE A 96 -4.46 -3.14 -6.69
CA PHE A 96 -4.68 -1.72 -6.95
C PHE A 96 -5.97 -1.20 -6.30
N ALA A 97 -7.07 -1.93 -6.47
CA ALA A 97 -8.35 -1.53 -5.85
C ALA A 97 -8.29 -1.51 -4.31
N CYS A 98 -7.51 -2.39 -3.70
CA CYS A 98 -7.30 -2.36 -2.24
C CYS A 98 -6.42 -1.19 -1.81
N LEU A 99 -5.36 -0.90 -2.58
CA LEU A 99 -4.46 0.21 -2.33
C LEU A 99 -5.19 1.55 -2.42
N GLU A 100 -5.98 1.77 -3.47
CA GLU A 100 -6.77 3.00 -3.65
C GLU A 100 -7.78 3.21 -2.52
N LYS A 101 -8.43 2.15 -2.06
CA LYS A 101 -9.35 2.22 -0.90
C LYS A 101 -8.62 2.60 0.38
N LEU A 102 -7.41 2.08 0.57
CA LEU A 102 -6.59 2.41 1.74
C LEU A 102 -6.13 3.87 1.69
N GLU A 103 -5.64 4.33 0.54
CA GLU A 103 -5.25 5.73 0.32
C GLU A 103 -6.43 6.68 0.57
N ALA A 104 -7.60 6.36 0.02
CA ALA A 104 -8.82 7.13 0.23
C ALA A 104 -9.26 7.14 1.70
N ALA A 105 -9.16 6.02 2.40
CA ALA A 105 -9.51 5.93 3.83
C ALA A 105 -8.58 6.77 4.71
N VAL A 106 -7.27 6.71 4.45
CA VAL A 106 -6.26 7.52 5.14
C VAL A 106 -6.51 9.01 4.86
N GLY A 107 -6.71 9.39 3.60
CA GLY A 107 -6.99 10.77 3.21
C GLY A 107 -8.31 11.32 3.77
N ASN A 108 -9.37 10.50 3.82
CA ASN A 108 -10.65 10.89 4.41
C ASN A 108 -10.54 11.05 5.93
N THR A 109 -9.83 10.15 6.61
CA THR A 109 -9.57 10.26 8.05
C THR A 109 -8.80 11.54 8.37
N LEU A 110 -7.80 11.88 7.56
CA LEU A 110 -7.04 13.12 7.70
C LEU A 110 -7.95 14.35 7.57
N LYS A 111 -8.83 14.38 6.55
CA LYS A 111 -9.82 15.45 6.36
C LYS A 111 -10.82 15.58 7.51
N GLN A 112 -11.20 14.48 8.14
CA GLN A 112 -12.11 14.48 9.29
C GLN A 112 -11.42 14.86 10.60
N SER A 113 -10.09 14.77 10.64
CA SER A 113 -9.27 15.14 11.80
C SER A 113 -8.80 16.60 11.76
N LEU A 114 -9.11 17.32 10.67
CA LEU A 114 -8.85 18.74 10.43
C LEU A 114 -10.00 19.61 10.96
#